data_AF-A0A932YJY2-F1
#
_entry.id   AF-A0A932YJY2-F1
#
_cell.length_a   1.000
_cell.length_b   1.000
_cell.length_c   1.000
_cell.angle_alpha   90.00
_cell.angle_beta   90.00
_cell.angle_gamma   90.00
#
_symmetry.space_group_name_H-M   'P 1'
#
loop_
_entity.id
_entity.type
_entity.pdbx_description
1 polymer ?
#
loop_
_entity_poly.entity_id
_entity_poly.type
_entity_poly.pdbx_seq_one_letter_code
_entity_poly.pdbx_strand_id
1 'polypeptide(L)'
;MNGITVSPVNMESRKKLGIRSGDTVAVHQKIEDKGKTRIQVFEGLVLARKHGIEPGATFTVRKVSGGIGVEKIFPLYSPMIDKIEITRRSKMRRAKLYYIREKVAREIKRQMRRMHILYATSETAEEAMPESVVAHVSAETEIPAATVPEEDVVPAEVAEEKKEE
;
A
#
# COMPACT_ATOMS: atom_id res chain seq x y z
N MET A 1 43.03 35.95 -5.93
CA MET A 1 41.63 36.22 -5.55
C MET A 1 40.93 34.89 -5.40
N ASN A 2 40.86 34.36 -4.18
CA ASN A 2 40.23 33.06 -3.94
C ASN A 2 38.73 33.24 -4.15
N GLY A 3 38.23 32.71 -5.27
CA GLY A 3 36.82 32.75 -5.62
C GLY A 3 35.99 32.14 -4.51
N ILE A 4 35.00 32.89 -4.03
CA ILE A 4 34.07 32.43 -3.00
C ILE A 4 33.40 31.14 -3.51
N THR A 5 33.63 30.03 -2.82
CA THR A 5 32.91 28.79 -3.08
C THR A 5 31.47 28.95 -2.60
N VAL A 6 30.57 29.27 -3.53
CA VAL A 6 29.16 29.59 -3.26
C VAL A 6 28.40 28.41 -2.65
N SER A 7 28.79 27.16 -2.95
CA SER A 7 28.19 25.99 -2.30
C SER A 7 29.16 24.80 -2.22
N PRO A 8 29.05 23.97 -1.18
CA PRO A 8 29.83 22.75 -1.03
C PRO A 8 29.37 21.61 -1.96
N VAL A 9 28.23 21.73 -2.64
CA VAL A 9 27.65 20.68 -3.49
C VAL A 9 27.78 21.06 -4.96
N ASN A 10 28.13 20.08 -5.81
CA ASN A 10 28.11 20.27 -7.26
C ASN A 10 26.66 20.43 -7.78
N MET A 11 26.30 21.64 -8.21
CA MET A 11 24.94 21.95 -8.68
C MET A 11 24.63 21.36 -10.07
N GLU A 12 25.62 21.28 -10.96
CA GLU A 12 25.41 20.83 -12.34
C GLU A 12 25.00 19.36 -12.40
N SER A 13 25.65 18.51 -11.62
CA SER A 13 25.32 17.08 -11.54
C SER A 13 23.90 16.87 -11.02
N ARG A 14 23.51 17.62 -9.99
CA ARG A 14 22.16 17.58 -9.40
C ARG A 14 21.09 18.08 -10.38
N LYS A 15 21.38 19.11 -11.17
CA LYS A 15 20.51 19.62 -12.23
C LYS A 15 20.26 18.57 -13.31
N LYS A 16 21.30 17.82 -13.72
CA LYS A 16 21.23 16.82 -14.79
C LYS A 16 20.36 15.60 -14.44
N LEU A 17 20.15 15.28 -13.16
CA LEU A 17 19.29 14.16 -12.72
C LEU A 17 17.85 14.26 -13.27
N GLY A 18 17.34 15.48 -13.46
CA GLY A 18 16.05 15.70 -14.13
C GLY A 18 14.87 15.04 -13.43
N ILE A 19 14.84 15.06 -12.09
CA ILE A 19 13.79 14.46 -11.26
C ILE A 19 12.42 15.04 -11.62
N ARG A 20 11.42 14.19 -11.82
CA ARG A 20 10.04 14.57 -12.10
C ARG A 20 9.07 13.96 -11.10
N SER A 21 7.89 14.56 -11.01
CA SER A 21 6.79 13.99 -10.23
C SER A 21 6.39 12.63 -10.82
N GLY A 22 6.26 11.65 -9.94
CA GLY A 22 5.94 10.28 -10.30
C GLY A 22 7.14 9.35 -10.46
N ASP A 23 8.36 9.89 -10.42
CA ASP A 23 9.55 9.07 -10.30
C ASP A 23 9.63 8.44 -8.90
N THR A 24 10.13 7.21 -8.81
CA THR A 24 10.54 6.59 -7.55
C THR A 24 12.03 6.85 -7.38
N VAL A 25 12.40 7.45 -6.27
CA VAL A 25 13.76 7.87 -5.96
C VAL A 25 14.24 7.30 -4.64
N ALA A 26 15.50 6.89 -4.59
CA ALA A 26 16.22 6.55 -3.38
C ALA A 26 17.13 7.72 -3.01
N VAL A 27 16.85 8.36 -1.87
CA VAL A 27 17.62 9.49 -1.35
C VAL A 27 18.52 9.01 -0.23
N HIS A 28 19.83 9.13 -0.40
CA HIS A 28 20.82 8.80 0.62
C HIS A 28 21.05 10.03 1.49
N GLN A 29 20.42 10.04 2.66
CA GLN A 29 20.48 11.12 3.63
C GLN A 29 21.56 10.82 4.68
N LYS A 30 22.49 11.75 4.87
CA LYS A 30 23.42 11.74 5.99
C LYS A 30 22.68 12.22 7.25
N ILE A 31 22.75 11.42 8.31
CA ILE A 31 22.19 11.73 9.62
C ILE A 31 23.33 11.70 10.61
N GLU A 32 23.46 12.77 11.39
CA GLU A 32 24.48 12.91 12.44
C GLU A 32 23.81 12.68 13.79
N ASP A 33 24.20 11.60 14.47
CA ASP A 33 23.69 11.22 15.79
C ASP A 33 24.87 11.28 16.77
N LYS A 34 24.90 12.34 17.61
CA LYS A 34 25.88 12.53 18.71
C LYS A 34 27.35 12.30 18.28
N GLY A 35 27.72 12.82 17.10
CA GLY A 35 29.09 12.74 16.57
C GLY A 35 29.37 11.54 15.66
N LYS A 36 28.44 10.58 15.54
CA LYS A 36 28.52 9.50 14.53
C LYS A 36 27.66 9.87 13.33
N THR A 37 28.20 9.66 12.13
CA THR A 37 27.45 9.88 10.89
C THR A 37 27.03 8.55 10.29
N ARG A 38 25.76 8.42 9.92
CA ARG A 38 25.21 7.26 9.19
C ARG A 38 24.45 7.71 7.97
N ILE A 39 24.39 6.84 6.97
CA ILE A 39 23.60 7.07 5.76
C ILE A 39 22.28 6.32 5.90
N GLN A 40 21.17 7.04 5.91
CA GLN A 40 19.84 6.47 5.85
C GLN A 40 19.28 6.65 4.44
N VAL A 41 18.82 5.55 3.85
CA VAL A 41 18.18 5.59 2.53
C VAL A 41 16.68 5.77 2.68
N PHE A 42 16.15 6.82 2.06
CA PHE A 42 14.71 7.06 1.97
C PHE A 42 14.26 6.84 0.53
N GLU A 43 13.70 5.66 0.27
CA GLU A 43 13.12 5.32 -1.02
C GLU A 43 11.62 5.57 -1.06
N GLY A 44 11.16 6.32 -2.07
CA GLY A 44 9.74 6.55 -2.25
C GLY A 44 9.39 7.31 -3.52
N LEU A 45 8.12 7.64 -3.65
CA LEU A 45 7.55 8.29 -4.83
C LEU A 45 7.61 9.82 -4.70
N VAL A 46 8.10 10.49 -5.75
CA VAL A 46 8.15 11.95 -5.81
C VAL A 46 6.74 12.49 -6.06
N LEU A 47 6.14 13.12 -5.06
CA LEU A 47 4.81 13.73 -5.15
C LEU A 47 4.82 15.04 -5.93
N ALA A 48 5.83 15.86 -5.68
CA ALA A 48 5.93 17.20 -6.22
C ALA A 48 7.40 17.62 -6.27
N ARG A 49 7.73 18.43 -7.28
CA ARG A 49 8.98 19.19 -7.38
C ARG A 49 8.64 20.68 -7.43
N LYS A 50 9.36 21.50 -6.67
CA LYS A 50 9.18 22.96 -6.57
C LYS A 50 10.47 23.68 -6.93
N HIS A 51 10.34 24.92 -7.39
CA HIS A 51 11.45 25.83 -7.76
C HIS A 51 12.42 25.29 -8.82
N GLY A 52 12.04 24.25 -9.56
CA GLY A 52 12.75 23.78 -10.76
C GLY A 52 14.24 23.54 -10.53
N ILE A 53 15.06 24.43 -11.08
CA ILE A 53 16.53 24.38 -11.12
C ILE A 53 17.17 25.37 -10.14
N GLU A 54 16.39 26.29 -9.58
CA GLU A 54 16.86 27.34 -8.67
C GLU A 54 17.54 26.74 -7.43
N PRO A 55 18.44 27.46 -6.75
CA PRO A 55 19.09 26.99 -5.52
C PRO A 55 18.12 26.51 -4.44
N GLY A 56 16.90 27.07 -4.40
CA GLY A 56 15.80 26.66 -3.52
C GLY A 56 14.96 25.48 -4.01
N ALA A 57 15.41 24.77 -5.06
CA ALA A 57 14.71 23.61 -5.61
C ALA A 57 14.51 22.53 -4.55
N THR A 58 13.27 22.09 -4.40
CA THR A 58 12.88 21.04 -3.44
C THR A 58 12.03 20.00 -4.13
N PHE A 59 12.05 18.78 -3.60
CA PHE A 59 11.17 17.72 -4.02
C PHE A 59 10.64 16.97 -2.80
N THR A 60 9.38 16.54 -2.87
CA THR A 60 8.71 15.84 -1.78
C THR A 60 8.60 14.37 -2.14
N VAL A 61 9.14 13.50 -1.29
CA VAL A 61 9.11 12.05 -1.47
C VAL A 61 8.16 11.44 -0.44
N ARG A 62 7.29 10.55 -0.90
CA ARG A 62 6.35 9.79 -0.06
C ARG A 62 6.71 8.32 -0.05
N LYS A 63 6.78 7.74 1.15
CA LYS A 63 6.96 6.30 1.39
C LYS A 63 5.89 5.84 2.39
N VAL A 64 5.43 4.60 2.29
CA VAL A 64 4.72 3.94 3.39
C VAL A 64 5.72 3.05 4.10
N SER A 65 5.92 3.27 5.39
CA SER A 65 6.86 2.51 6.21
C SER A 65 6.14 2.05 7.47
N GLY A 66 6.09 0.73 7.71
CA GLY A 66 5.38 0.16 8.87
C GLY A 66 3.90 0.56 8.93
N GLY A 67 3.20 0.60 7.80
CA GLY A 67 1.79 1.00 7.73
C GLY A 67 1.52 2.50 7.80
N ILE A 68 2.51 3.33 8.15
CA ILE A 68 2.37 4.79 8.26
C ILE A 68 2.93 5.46 7.00
N GLY A 69 2.15 6.38 6.43
CA GLY A 69 2.57 7.20 5.29
C GLY A 69 3.50 8.33 5.73
N VAL A 70 4.78 8.21 5.42
CA VAL A 70 5.81 9.21 5.73
C VAL A 70 6.11 10.05 4.49
N GLU A 71 6.14 11.37 4.67
CA GLU A 71 6.56 12.31 3.63
C GLU A 71 7.76 13.11 4.11
N LYS A 72 8.78 13.20 3.26
CA LYS A 72 9.97 14.03 3.50
C LYS A 72 10.15 15.01 2.36
N ILE A 73 10.52 16.25 2.69
CA ILE A 73 10.88 17.28 1.73
C ILE A 73 12.40 17.37 1.70
N PHE A 74 12.97 17.23 0.51
CA PHE A 74 14.40 17.28 0.30
C PHE A 74 14.76 18.48 -0.57
N PRO A 75 15.68 19.35 -0.12
CA PRO A 75 16.31 20.34 -0.99
C PRO A 75 17.26 19.64 -1.96
N LEU A 76 17.17 19.95 -3.24
CA LEU A 76 17.96 19.31 -4.30
C LEU A 76 19.47 19.49 -4.10
N TYR A 77 19.88 20.63 -3.54
CA TYR A 77 21.28 21.02 -3.35
C TYR A 77 21.71 20.97 -1.87
N SER A 78 21.01 20.21 -1.03
CA SER A 78 21.42 20.06 0.37
C SER A 78 22.72 19.25 0.50
N PRO A 79 23.69 19.69 1.33
CA PRO A 79 24.92 18.93 1.62
C PRO A 79 24.65 17.70 2.49
N MET A 80 23.49 17.63 3.14
CA MET A 80 23.07 16.47 3.93
C MET A 80 22.65 15.29 3.05
N ILE A 81 22.55 15.49 1.73
CA ILE A 81 22.24 14.43 0.77
C ILE A 81 23.53 14.02 0.11
N ASP A 82 23.90 12.77 0.23
CA ASP A 82 25.09 12.20 -0.40
C ASP A 82 24.79 11.90 -1.88
N LYS A 83 23.81 11.03 -2.11
CA LYS A 83 23.41 10.56 -3.44
C LYS A 83 21.89 10.57 -3.62
N ILE A 84 21.45 10.81 -4.85
CA ILE A 84 20.05 10.65 -5.27
C ILE A 84 20.04 9.70 -6.47
N GLU A 85 19.35 8.59 -6.33
CA GLU A 85 19.18 7.59 -7.38
C GLU A 85 17.72 7.55 -7.82
N ILE A 86 17.49 7.42 -9.13
CA ILE A 86 16.15 7.25 -9.68
C ILE A 86 15.97 5.76 -9.99
N THR A 87 15.26 5.05 -9.11
CA THR A 87 15.00 3.61 -9.25
C THR A 87 14.03 3.33 -10.41
N ARG A 88 12.98 4.14 -10.55
CA ARG A 88 11.95 3.95 -11.57
C ARG A 88 11.40 5.29 -12.05
N ARG A 89 11.24 5.44 -13.36
CA ARG A 89 10.52 6.58 -13.96
C ARG A 89 9.10 6.16 -14.34
N SER A 90 8.11 6.93 -13.91
CA SER A 90 6.71 6.68 -14.26
C SER A 90 6.09 7.91 -14.92
N LYS A 91 5.35 7.70 -16.01
CA LYS A 91 4.64 8.78 -16.70
C LYS A 91 3.41 9.16 -15.90
N MET A 92 3.33 10.42 -15.49
CA MET A 92 2.17 10.97 -14.77
C MET A 92 1.63 12.20 -15.46
N ARG A 93 0.32 12.42 -15.32
CA ARG A 93 -0.41 13.51 -16.00
C ARG A 93 -0.42 14.81 -15.19
N ARG A 94 -0.14 14.74 -13.88
CA ARG A 94 -0.18 15.90 -12.97
C ARG A 94 1.21 16.20 -12.43
N ALA A 95 1.53 17.49 -12.32
CA ALA A 95 2.79 17.94 -11.71
C ALA A 95 2.82 17.75 -10.18
N LYS A 96 1.65 17.70 -9.51
CA LYS A 96 1.53 17.48 -8.07
C LYS A 96 0.58 16.31 -7.82
N LEU A 97 1.05 15.31 -7.08
CA LEU A 97 0.36 14.03 -6.90
C LEU A 97 -0.26 13.88 -5.52
N TYR A 98 -0.77 14.96 -4.93
CA TYR A 98 -1.33 14.94 -3.58
C TYR A 98 -2.48 13.95 -3.40
N TYR A 99 -3.20 13.64 -4.49
CA TYR A 99 -4.26 12.62 -4.49
C TYR A 99 -3.77 11.23 -4.06
N ILE A 100 -2.46 10.93 -4.15
CA ILE A 100 -1.90 9.63 -3.74
C ILE A 100 -2.08 9.38 -2.25
N ARG A 101 -2.16 10.44 -1.43
CA ARG A 101 -2.39 10.33 0.02
C ARG A 101 -3.71 9.62 0.34
N GLU A 102 -4.75 9.96 -0.40
CA GLU A 102 -6.10 9.42 -0.21
C GLU A 102 -6.43 8.26 -1.15
N LYS A 103 -5.61 8.06 -2.20
CA LYS A 103 -5.92 7.12 -3.29
C LYS A 103 -6.24 5.73 -2.74
N VAL A 104 -5.43 5.23 -1.81
CA VAL A 104 -5.60 3.89 -1.22
C VAL A 104 -6.96 3.77 -0.53
N ALA A 105 -7.31 4.70 0.35
CA ALA A 105 -8.59 4.68 1.06
C ALA A 105 -9.79 4.83 0.10
N ARG A 106 -9.65 5.71 -0.91
CA ARG A 106 -10.70 5.93 -1.92
C ARG A 106 -10.91 4.70 -2.80
N GLU A 107 -9.83 3.99 -3.13
CA GLU A 107 -9.84 2.77 -3.93
C GLU A 107 -10.45 1.61 -3.15
N ILE A 108 -10.08 1.44 -1.87
CA ILE A 108 -10.69 0.46 -0.97
C ILE A 108 -12.21 0.72 -0.84
N LYS A 109 -12.63 1.96 -0.56
CA LYS A 109 -14.06 2.31 -0.46
C LYS A 109 -14.82 2.02 -1.77
N ARG A 110 -14.18 2.25 -2.92
CA ARG A 110 -14.78 1.95 -4.23
C ARG A 110 -14.89 0.43 -4.47
N GLN A 111 -13.91 -0.34 -4.02
CA GLN A 111 -13.95 -1.80 -4.11
C GLN A 111 -15.03 -2.39 -3.21
N MET A 112 -15.11 -1.97 -1.95
CA MET A 112 -16.15 -2.43 -1.01
C MET A 112 -17.57 -2.14 -1.54
N ARG A 113 -17.82 -0.95 -2.08
CA ARG A 113 -19.13 -0.63 -2.69
C ARG A 113 -19.45 -1.51 -3.89
N ARG A 114 -18.46 -1.85 -4.73
CA ARG A 114 -18.67 -2.78 -5.85
C ARG A 114 -19.01 -4.18 -5.36
N MET A 115 -18.32 -4.66 -4.33
CA MET A 115 -18.59 -5.97 -3.73
C MET A 115 -19.98 -6.03 -3.10
N HIS A 116 -20.40 -4.98 -2.40
CA HIS A 116 -21.73 -4.92 -1.80
C HIS A 116 -22.86 -5.01 -2.85
N ILE A 117 -22.70 -4.32 -3.99
CA ILE A 117 -23.67 -4.40 -5.09
C ILE A 117 -23.73 -5.82 -5.69
N LEU A 118 -22.60 -6.51 -5.79
CA LEU A 118 -22.53 -7.89 -6.29
C LEU A 118 -23.22 -8.88 -5.34
N TYR A 119 -23.09 -8.70 -4.02
CA TYR A 119 -23.73 -9.58 -3.04
C TYR A 119 -25.25 -9.37 -2.96
N ALA A 120 -25.72 -8.12 -3.08
CA ALA A 120 -27.15 -7.81 -3.12
C ALA A 120 -27.85 -8.37 -4.39
N THR A 121 -27.09 -8.52 -5.49
CA THR A 121 -27.61 -9.10 -6.74
C THR A 121 -27.62 -10.63 -6.73
N SER A 122 -26.83 -11.28 -5.88
CA SER A 122 -26.92 -12.73 -5.68
C SER A 122 -28.09 -13.14 -4.78
N GLU A 123 -28.39 -12.38 -3.73
CA GLU A 123 -29.54 -12.66 -2.85
C GLU A 123 -30.89 -12.48 -3.58
N THR A 124 -30.99 -11.44 -4.42
CA THR A 124 -32.19 -11.22 -5.26
C THR A 124 -32.35 -12.22 -6.40
N ALA A 125 -31.31 -12.99 -6.74
CA ALA A 125 -31.39 -14.06 -7.73
C ALA A 125 -31.85 -15.40 -7.14
N GLU A 126 -31.59 -15.65 -5.84
CA GLU A 126 -32.13 -16.82 -5.13
C GLU A 126 -33.62 -16.64 -4.75
N GLU A 127 -34.07 -15.42 -4.47
CA GLU A 127 -35.50 -15.11 -4.21
C GLU A 127 -36.38 -15.12 -5.48
N ALA A 128 -35.81 -15.26 -6.68
CA ALA A 128 -36.53 -15.29 -7.95
C ALA A 128 -36.90 -16.70 -8.45
N MET A 129 -37.00 -17.69 -7.55
CA MET A 129 -37.72 -18.95 -7.82
C MET A 129 -39.16 -18.79 -7.32
N PRO A 130 -40.16 -18.53 -8.18
CA PRO A 130 -41.50 -18.18 -7.74
C PRO A 130 -42.17 -19.35 -7.00
N GLU A 131 -42.79 -19.03 -5.86
CA GLU A 131 -43.68 -19.85 -4.99
C GLU A 131 -44.87 -20.55 -5.69
N SER A 132 -44.94 -20.59 -7.03
CA SER A 132 -46.07 -21.14 -7.78
C SER A 132 -45.99 -22.66 -8.08
N VAL A 133 -44.92 -23.35 -7.69
CA VAL A 133 -44.81 -24.82 -7.85
C VAL A 133 -45.35 -25.61 -6.65
N VAL A 134 -45.63 -24.95 -5.52
CA VAL A 134 -46.06 -25.59 -4.26
C VAL A 134 -47.55 -25.96 -4.26
N ALA A 135 -48.33 -25.54 -5.25
CA ALA A 135 -49.77 -25.81 -5.33
C ALA A 135 -50.17 -27.03 -6.17
N HIS A 136 -49.22 -27.76 -6.78
CA HIS A 136 -49.56 -28.84 -7.73
C HIS A 136 -48.89 -30.20 -7.54
N VAL A 137 -48.16 -30.43 -6.45
CA VAL A 137 -47.67 -31.78 -6.08
C VAL A 137 -47.97 -32.04 -4.60
N SER A 138 -49.25 -31.97 -4.24
CA SER A 138 -49.74 -32.44 -2.92
C SER A 138 -50.87 -33.46 -3.05
N ALA A 139 -51.10 -33.97 -4.26
CA ALA A 139 -51.96 -35.10 -4.52
C ALA A 139 -51.13 -36.15 -5.23
N GLU A 140 -51.12 -37.36 -4.65
CA GLU A 140 -50.39 -38.58 -5.05
C GLU A 140 -48.90 -38.64 -4.63
N THR A 141 -48.32 -39.67 -4.02
CA THR A 141 -48.74 -40.98 -3.48
C THR A 141 -47.49 -41.59 -2.80
N GLU A 142 -47.68 -42.23 -1.64
CA GLU A 142 -46.91 -43.34 -1.03
C GLU A 142 -45.43 -43.22 -0.53
N ILE A 143 -45.26 -43.70 0.71
CA ILE A 143 -44.06 -44.09 1.49
C ILE A 143 -43.56 -45.45 0.92
N PRO A 144 -42.24 -45.82 0.82
CA PRO A 144 -41.40 -46.01 2.02
C PRO A 144 -39.87 -45.86 1.94
N ALA A 145 -39.36 -45.60 3.15
CA ALA A 145 -38.09 -46.00 3.77
C ALA A 145 -37.04 -46.81 2.97
N ALA A 146 -35.82 -46.26 2.92
CA ALA A 146 -34.54 -46.97 2.88
C ALA A 146 -33.49 -46.06 3.56
N THR A 147 -33.16 -46.27 4.84
CA THR A 147 -32.09 -47.14 5.41
C THR A 147 -30.65 -46.63 5.32
N VAL A 148 -30.14 -46.15 6.48
CA VAL A 148 -28.84 -46.48 7.14
C VAL A 148 -27.55 -45.81 6.57
N PRO A 149 -26.51 -45.44 7.37
CA PRO A 149 -26.43 -45.06 8.80
C PRO A 149 -25.63 -43.75 9.10
N GLU A 150 -25.84 -43.22 10.31
CA GLU A 150 -24.81 -42.49 11.08
C GLU A 150 -23.93 -43.50 11.84
N GLU A 151 -22.62 -43.43 11.65
CA GLU A 151 -21.51 -43.93 12.50
C GLU A 151 -20.30 -43.01 12.12
N ASP A 152 -19.43 -42.50 12.98
CA ASP A 152 -19.15 -42.84 14.37
C ASP A 152 -18.43 -41.68 15.06
N VAL A 153 -18.67 -41.61 16.36
CA VAL A 153 -18.06 -40.73 17.35
C VAL A 153 -16.82 -41.41 17.92
N VAL A 154 -15.70 -40.70 18.05
CA VAL A 154 -14.71 -41.07 19.09
C VAL A 154 -14.06 -39.82 19.72
N PRO A 155 -14.38 -39.55 20.99
CA PRO A 155 -13.44 -38.93 21.93
C PRO A 155 -13.28 -39.81 23.19
N ALA A 156 -12.04 -40.00 23.66
CA ALA A 156 -11.66 -40.42 25.02
C ALA A 156 -10.12 -40.42 25.10
N GLU A 157 -9.49 -39.56 25.92
CA GLU A 157 -8.96 -39.84 27.29
C GLU A 157 -7.73 -40.78 27.30
N VAL A 158 -6.67 -40.70 28.13
CA VAL A 158 -6.20 -39.92 29.30
C VAL A 158 -4.76 -40.40 29.54
N ALA A 159 -3.86 -39.56 30.08
CA ALA A 159 -2.81 -40.00 31.02
C ALA A 159 -2.08 -38.80 31.67
N GLU A 160 -2.41 -38.53 32.94
CA GLU A 160 -1.54 -37.86 33.92
C GLU A 160 -0.39 -38.80 34.35
N GLU A 161 0.80 -38.25 34.64
CA GLU A 161 1.66 -38.57 35.80
C GLU A 161 2.80 -37.52 35.88
N LYS A 162 2.80 -36.62 36.88
CA LYS A 162 3.49 -36.64 38.19
C LYS A 162 4.97 -36.15 38.21
N LYS A 163 5.16 -35.07 38.97
CA LYS A 163 6.20 -34.76 39.98
C LYS A 163 7.70 -34.58 39.64
N GLU A 164 8.22 -33.49 40.24
CA GLU A 164 9.54 -33.30 40.91
C GLU A 164 10.83 -33.29 40.06
N GLU A 165 11.40 -32.09 39.86
CA GLU A 165 12.66 -31.62 40.49
C GLU A 165 12.80 -30.09 40.38
#